data_AF-R8BRQ2-F1
#
_entry.id   AF-R8BRQ2-F1
#
_cell.length_a   1.000
_cell.length_b   1.000
_cell.length_c   1.000
_cell.angle_alpha   90.00
_cell.angle_beta   90.00
_cell.angle_gamma   90.00
#
_symmetry.space_group_name_H-M   'P 1'
#
loop_
_entity.id
_entity.type
_entity.pdbx_description
1 polymer ?
#
loop_
_entity_poly.entity_id
_entity_poly.type
_entity_poly.pdbx_seq_one_letter_code
_entity_poly.pdbx_strand_id
1 'polypeptide(L)'
;MADSSISEASLKASITERLKAVHVEVTDMSGGCGQAFTTLIVSPEFTGKNSLKRHRLVNAALKEEIAAIHAWTAKCQTPEEYNKEVAATGADGPSLDGTVGGKVEGVKD
;
A
#
# COMPACT_ATOMS: atom_id res chain seq x y z
N MET A 1 -25.20 7.94 -13.69
CA MET A 1 -24.58 7.14 -12.61
C MET A 1 -23.11 7.08 -12.94
N ALA A 2 -22.24 7.56 -12.04
CA ALA A 2 -20.81 7.69 -12.35
C ALA A 2 -20.21 6.30 -12.50
N ASP A 3 -19.61 6.06 -13.66
CA ASP A 3 -18.82 4.89 -14.00
C ASP A 3 -17.51 4.97 -13.19
N SER A 4 -17.56 4.63 -11.90
CA SER A 4 -16.43 4.76 -10.97
C SER A 4 -15.43 3.61 -11.12
N SER A 5 -14.99 3.34 -12.34
CA SER A 5 -13.84 2.47 -12.57
C SER A 5 -12.57 3.23 -12.16
N ILE A 6 -11.96 2.82 -11.05
CA ILE A 6 -10.70 3.42 -10.60
C ILE A 6 -9.58 2.76 -11.39
N SER A 7 -8.88 3.54 -12.21
CA SER A 7 -7.73 3.03 -12.96
C SER A 7 -6.46 2.99 -12.10
N GLU A 8 -5.56 2.06 -12.41
CA GLU A 8 -4.25 1.96 -11.75
C GLU A 8 -3.47 3.28 -11.82
N ALA A 9 -3.51 3.95 -12.99
CA ALA A 9 -2.83 5.21 -13.22
C ALA A 9 -3.38 6.33 -12.34
N SER A 10 -4.72 6.46 -12.25
CA SER A 10 -5.37 7.44 -11.37
C SER A 10 -5.03 7.19 -9.90
N LEU A 11 -5.09 5.93 -9.47
CA LEU A 11 -4.77 5.56 -8.09
C LEU A 11 -3.31 5.87 -7.76
N LYS A 12 -2.38 5.52 -8.66
CA LYS A 12 -0.96 5.81 -8.53
C LYS A 12 -0.68 7.31 -8.43
N ALA A 13 -1.34 8.12 -9.26
CA ALA A 13 -1.20 9.58 -9.23
C ALA A 13 -1.70 10.17 -7.89
N SER A 14 -2.91 9.80 -7.45
CA SER A 14 -3.47 10.24 -6.16
C SER A 14 -2.58 9.87 -4.99
N ILE A 15 -2.05 8.63 -4.96
CA ILE A 15 -1.11 8.17 -3.93
C ILE A 15 0.16 9.02 -3.93
N THR A 16 0.77 9.21 -5.11
CA THR A 16 2.04 9.93 -5.25
C THR A 16 1.90 11.37 -4.77
N GLU A 17 0.82 12.05 -5.19
CA GLU A 17 0.56 13.44 -4.86
C GLU A 17 0.18 13.63 -3.38
N ARG A 18 -0.80 12.86 -2.87
CA ARG A 18 -1.34 13.05 -1.51
C ARG A 18 -0.40 12.53 -0.42
N LEU A 19 0.37 11.48 -0.71
CA LEU A 19 1.24 10.81 0.27
C LEU A 19 2.72 11.12 0.08
N LYS A 20 3.07 11.97 -0.90
CA LYS A 20 4.47 12.26 -1.29
C LYS A 20 5.27 10.98 -1.49
N ALA A 21 4.63 9.97 -2.08
CA ALA A 21 5.26 8.67 -2.27
C ALA A 21 6.38 8.79 -3.30
N VAL A 22 7.54 8.21 -2.98
CA VAL A 22 8.71 8.17 -3.88
C VAL A 22 8.67 6.98 -4.82
N HIS A 23 7.95 5.93 -4.42
CA HIS A 23 7.73 4.75 -5.25
C HIS A 23 6.33 4.21 -4.99
N VAL A 24 5.62 3.91 -6.07
CA VAL A 24 4.25 3.40 -6.04
C VAL A 24 4.10 2.34 -7.11
N GLU A 25 3.70 1.15 -6.68
CA GLU A 25 3.33 0.03 -7.53
C GLU A 25 1.87 -0.31 -7.28
N VAL A 26 1.12 -0.51 -8.36
CA VAL A 26 -0.29 -0.88 -8.31
C VAL A 26 -0.44 -2.14 -9.15
N THR A 27 -1.11 -3.14 -8.59
CA THR A 27 -1.34 -4.43 -9.21
C THR A 27 -2.84 -4.72 -9.15
N ASP A 28 -3.48 -4.80 -10.32
CA ASP A 28 -4.85 -5.29 -10.42
C ASP A 28 -4.92 -6.79 -10.09
N MET A 29 -5.75 -7.11 -9.10
CA MET A 29 -6.06 -8.45 -8.60
C MET A 29 -7.54 -8.79 -8.82
N SER A 30 -8.23 -8.08 -9.73
CA SER A 30 -9.63 -8.34 -10.05
C SER A 30 -9.81 -9.71 -10.71
N GLY A 31 -10.77 -10.50 -10.21
CA GLY A 31 -10.92 -11.90 -10.61
C GLY A 31 -12.33 -12.50 -10.50
N GLY A 32 -13.37 -11.71 -10.21
CA GLY A 32 -14.75 -12.23 -10.27
C GLY A 32 -15.84 -11.48 -9.48
N CYS A 33 -15.50 -10.76 -8.40
CA CYS A 33 -16.49 -10.07 -7.54
C CYS A 33 -16.39 -8.53 -7.52
N GLY A 34 -15.49 -7.95 -8.31
CA GLY A 34 -15.28 -6.50 -8.38
C GLY A 34 -13.83 -6.13 -8.65
N GLN A 35 -13.57 -4.82 -8.68
CA GLN A 35 -12.23 -4.28 -8.78
C GLN A 35 -11.47 -4.56 -7.48
N ALA A 36 -10.32 -5.21 -7.59
CA ALA A 36 -9.45 -5.48 -6.46
C ALA A 36 -8.04 -5.01 -6.80
N PHE A 37 -7.43 -4.21 -5.93
CA PHE A 37 -6.09 -3.68 -6.19
C PHE A 37 -5.17 -3.94 -5.00
N THR A 38 -3.95 -4.37 -5.30
CA THR A 38 -2.85 -4.39 -4.35
C THR A 38 -1.88 -3.28 -4.68
N THR A 39 -1.47 -2.52 -3.68
CA THR A 39 -0.59 -1.36 -3.86
C THR A 39 0.60 -1.42 -2.93
N LEU A 40 1.79 -1.16 -3.46
CA LEU A 40 2.98 -0.91 -2.67
C LEU A 40 3.23 0.60 -2.67
N ILE A 41 3.27 1.19 -1.48
CA ILE A 41 3.45 2.62 -1.30
C ILE A 41 4.70 2.83 -0.46
N VAL A 42 5.70 3.48 -1.06
CA VAL A 42 6.94 3.85 -0.40
C VAL A 42 6.94 5.36 -0.22
N SER A 43 6.90 5.83 1.02
CA SER A 43 6.88 7.28 1.31
C SER A 43 7.70 7.64 2.56
N PRO A 44 8.47 8.73 2.52
CA PRO A 44 9.13 9.28 3.71
C PRO A 44 8.12 9.75 4.78
N GLU A 45 6.86 10.02 4.41
CA GLU A 45 5.80 10.35 5.37
C GLU A 45 5.54 9.20 6.36
N PHE A 46 5.90 7.96 6.04
CA PHE A 46 5.71 6.81 6.92
C PHE A 46 6.79 6.68 8.00
N THR A 47 7.89 7.43 7.88
CA THR A 47 8.99 7.43 8.86
C THR A 47 8.49 7.90 10.23
N GLY A 48 8.81 7.14 11.28
CA GLY A 48 8.35 7.41 12.64
C GLY A 48 6.85 7.14 12.91
N LYS A 49 6.10 6.65 11.92
CA LYS A 49 4.69 6.24 12.08
C LYS A 49 4.60 4.73 12.21
N ASN A 50 3.77 4.24 13.15
CA ASN A 50 3.45 2.82 13.26
C ASN A 50 2.51 2.38 12.13
N SER A 51 2.36 1.07 11.93
CA SER A 51 1.51 0.50 10.86
C SER A 51 0.08 1.08 10.86
N LEU A 52 -0.58 1.14 12.02
CA LEU A 52 -1.93 1.70 12.13
C LEU A 52 -2.02 3.17 11.70
N LYS A 53 -1.05 4.02 12.08
CA LYS A 53 -1.01 5.43 11.67
C LYS A 53 -0.74 5.56 10.17
N ARG A 54 0.13 4.73 9.60
CA ARG A 54 0.37 4.68 8.15
C ARG A 54 -0.94 4.36 7.43
N HIS A 55 -1.61 3.26 7.79
CA HIS A 55 -2.90 2.87 7.20
C HIS A 55 -3.99 3.93 7.37
N ARG A 56 -4.11 4.56 8.54
CA ARG A 56 -5.06 5.67 8.74
C ARG A 56 -4.79 6.85 7.81
N LEU A 57 -3.52 7.19 7.59
CA LEU A 57 -3.10 8.28 6.72
C LEU A 57 -3.45 7.96 5.26
N VAL A 58 -3.15 6.75 4.79
CA VAL A 58 -3.51 6.31 3.43
C VAL A 58 -5.02 6.24 3.24
N ASN A 59 -5.76 5.66 4.20
CA ASN A 59 -7.23 5.59 4.14
C ASN A 59 -7.89 6.96 4.14
N ALA A 60 -7.35 7.93 4.88
CA ALA A 60 -7.83 9.30 4.85
C ALA A 60 -7.55 9.98 3.50
N ALA A 61 -6.38 9.70 2.92
CA ALA A 61 -5.99 10.26 1.63
C ALA A 61 -6.77 9.66 0.45
N LEU A 62 -7.18 8.40 0.50
CA LEU A 62 -7.82 7.69 -0.63
C LEU A 62 -9.25 7.23 -0.31
N LYS A 63 -9.94 7.92 0.61
CA LYS A 63 -11.23 7.49 1.14
C LYS A 63 -12.27 7.26 0.04
N GLU A 64 -12.30 8.13 -0.96
CA GLU A 64 -13.27 8.09 -2.06
C GLU A 64 -12.96 6.92 -3.01
N GLU A 65 -11.69 6.73 -3.33
CA GLU A 65 -11.22 5.65 -4.21
C GLU A 65 -11.44 4.28 -3.56
N ILE A 66 -11.08 4.12 -2.28
CA ILE A 66 -11.27 2.88 -1.53
C ILE A 66 -12.76 2.52 -1.40
N ALA A 67 -13.63 3.52 -1.26
CA ALA A 67 -15.08 3.29 -1.20
C ALA A 67 -15.67 2.77 -2.53
N ALA A 68 -15.00 3.03 -3.65
CA ALA A 68 -15.41 2.55 -4.98
C ALA A 68 -14.82 1.17 -5.34
N ILE A 69 -13.74 0.76 -4.66
CA ILE A 69 -13.04 -0.52 -4.92
C ILE A 69 -13.63 -1.61 -4.01
N HIS A 70 -13.80 -2.83 -4.54
CA HIS A 70 -14.38 -3.94 -3.77
C HIS A 70 -13.41 -4.46 -2.70
N ALA A 71 -12.14 -4.62 -3.07
CA ALA A 71 -11.08 -5.03 -2.16
C ALA A 71 -9.79 -4.27 -2.46
N TRP A 72 -9.16 -3.70 -1.43
CA TRP A 72 -7.91 -2.98 -1.63
C TRP A 72 -6.93 -3.29 -0.51
N THR A 73 -5.69 -3.59 -0.91
CA THR A 73 -4.58 -3.88 -0.01
C THR A 73 -3.44 -2.92 -0.27
N ALA A 74 -2.87 -2.33 0.78
CA ALA A 74 -1.74 -1.41 0.68
C ALA A 74 -0.60 -1.81 1.61
N LYS A 75 0.58 -2.03 1.04
CA LYS A 75 1.84 -2.20 1.79
C LYS A 75 2.51 -0.83 1.92
N CYS A 76 2.59 -0.32 3.14
CA CYS A 76 3.10 1.03 3.42
C CYS A 76 4.51 0.96 4.04
N GLN A 77 5.53 1.33 3.27
CA GLN A 77 6.93 1.21 3.68
C GLN A 77 7.68 2.54 3.62
N THR A 78 8.69 2.70 4.46
CA THR A 78 9.62 3.81 4.31
C THR A 78 10.60 3.52 3.17
N PRO A 79 11.21 4.56 2.57
CA PRO A 79 12.25 4.36 1.56
C PRO A 79 13.42 3.51 2.07
N GLU A 80 13.76 3.61 3.35
CA GLU A 80 14.80 2.80 3.99
C GLU A 80 14.40 1.32 4.10
N GLU A 81 13.15 1.03 4.49
CA GLU A 81 12.60 -0.32 4.56
C GLU A 81 12.59 -0.96 3.17
N TYR A 82 12.08 -0.24 2.17
CA TYR A 82 12.03 -0.70 0.78
C TYR A 82 13.43 -0.96 0.21
N ASN A 83 14.38 -0.04 0.41
CA ASN A 83 15.76 -0.22 -0.07
C ASN A 83 16.44 -1.44 0.58
N LYS A 84 16.20 -1.70 1.87
CA LYS A 84 16.70 -2.90 2.54
C LYS A 84 16.08 -4.17 1.99
N GLU A 85 14.77 -4.17 1.72
CA GLU A 85 14.07 -5.33 1.17
C GLU A 85 14.55 -5.64 -0.25
N VAL A 86 14.64 -4.63 -1.12
CA VAL A 86 15.17 -4.77 -2.50
C VAL A 86 16.63 -5.24 -2.49
N ALA A 87 17.47 -4.70 -1.59
CA ALA A 87 18.86 -5.13 -1.45
C ALA A 87 18.97 -6.59 -0.95
N ALA A 88 18.00 -7.07 -0.18
CA ALA A 88 17.97 -8.44 0.33
C ALA A 88 17.39 -9.45 -0.69
N THR A 89 16.45 -9.04 -1.55
CA THR A 89 15.76 -9.94 -2.48
C THR A 89 16.37 -10.02 -3.88
N GLY A 90 17.27 -9.11 -4.26
CA GLY A 90 18.07 -9.25 -5.49
C GLY A 90 17.23 -9.32 -6.77
N ALA A 91 16.58 -8.21 -7.11
CA ALA A 91 15.80 -7.92 -8.34
C ALA A 91 14.28 -8.21 -8.30
N ASP A 92 13.54 -7.26 -8.88
CA ASP A 92 12.08 -7.18 -9.15
C ASP A 92 11.12 -7.25 -7.96
N GLY A 93 11.04 -6.12 -7.22
CA GLY A 93 9.92 -5.78 -6.34
C GLY A 93 9.76 -6.66 -5.08
N PRO A 94 9.28 -6.11 -3.95
CA PRO A 94 9.04 -6.93 -2.78
C PRO A 94 7.86 -7.86 -3.03
N SER A 95 8.05 -9.17 -2.81
CA SER A 95 6.97 -10.16 -2.81
C SER A 95 5.81 -9.62 -1.97
N LEU A 96 4.64 -9.49 -2.59
CA LEU A 96 3.38 -9.08 -1.97
C LEU A 96 2.80 -10.19 -1.06
N ASP A 97 3.62 -11.19 -0.69
CA ASP A 97 3.25 -12.29 0.18
C ASP A 97 3.04 -11.75 1.60
N GLY A 98 1.78 -11.47 1.89
CA GLY A 98 1.31 -11.07 3.20
C GLY A 98 1.65 -12.16 4.22
N THR A 99 2.09 -11.71 5.39
CA THR A 99 2.28 -12.50 6.62
C THR A 99 3.41 -13.54 6.58
N VAL A 100 4.66 -13.08 6.73
CA VAL A 100 5.65 -13.88 7.46
C VAL A 100 5.76 -13.38 8.90
N GLY A 101 5.39 -14.26 9.84
CA GLY A 101 5.68 -14.11 11.26
C GLY A 101 4.62 -13.37 12.08
N GLY A 102 3.49 -14.03 12.34
CA GLY A 102 2.59 -13.69 13.45
C GLY A 102 3.27 -13.91 14.82
N LYS A 103 4.29 -13.11 15.13
CA LYS A 103 4.94 -13.08 16.44
C LYS A 103 4.92 -11.66 16.99
N VAL A 104 3.96 -11.41 17.87
CA VAL A 104 3.98 -10.24 18.76
C VAL A 104 4.99 -10.51 19.88
N GLU A 105 6.27 -10.18 19.68
CA GLU A 105 7.20 -10.10 20.80
C GLU A 105 6.97 -8.77 21.53
N GLY A 106 6.43 -8.82 22.75
CA GLY A 106 6.39 -7.62 23.60
C GLY A 106 5.36 -7.51 24.72
N VAL A 107 4.57 -8.52 25.08
CA VAL A 107 3.93 -8.52 26.41
C VAL A 107 4.91 -9.15 27.39
N LYS A 108 5.51 -8.30 28.22
CA LYS A 108 6.11 -8.70 29.49
C LYS A 108 5.05 -8.41 30.55
N ASP A 109 4.59 -9.45 31.23
CA ASP A 109 3.78 -9.36 32.46
C ASP A 109 4.49 -8.58 33.57
#